data_AF-A0A353FBZ4-F1
#
_entry.id   AF-A0A353FBZ4-F1
#
_cell.length_a   1.000
_cell.length_b   1.000
_cell.length_c   1.000
_cell.angle_alpha   90.00
_cell.angle_beta   90.00
_cell.angle_gamma   90.00
#
_symmetry.space_group_name_H-M   'P 1'
#
loop_
_entity.id
_entity.type
_entity.pdbx_description
1 polymer ?
#
loop_
_entity_poly.entity_id
_entity_poly.type
_entity_poly.pdbx_seq_one_letter_code
_entity_poly.pdbx_strand_id
1 'polypeptide(L)'
;MNLEDFLAPVRQSLIEDNEHLHPQALVHHIAKHTEIEGIPDLEHCKIAIIGVMEDRGTNNNRGAAQAPDSVRSYLYTLFKGKWQSPICDLGNIYSGESLRDSYIAVKEVIHHLLKKGITPIIIGGGQDLTYANYRAYDGMEQTVNLVSIDSRFDLGRHDAKTGADNFLSFIVLEKPYILYNYSNIGYQTYFVNQDEIDLMERMYFDVHRLGIFRNNIREAEPILRDADIVSFDLSALRQADAPGNLNHSPNGFSGEEACALSRYAGISDKVSSFGIYELNPEFDNQGRTAHLVSQMLWYFIEGFNNRKGDYPYASKKEYDRFTVLINEGEHELIFYRSNLSERWWIEVPVKAGNTSMDSERHHLIPCSYEDY
;
A
#
# COMPACT_ATOMS: atom_id res chain seq x y z
N MET A 1 21.76 3.20 12.27
CA MET A 1 21.05 1.92 12.19
C MET A 1 21.79 1.08 11.17
N ASN A 2 22.18 -0.14 11.52
CA ASN A 2 22.66 -1.11 10.53
C ASN A 2 21.46 -1.93 10.05
N LEU A 3 21.19 -1.93 8.75
CA LEU A 3 20.08 -2.68 8.16
C LEU A 3 20.33 -4.21 8.22
N GLU A 4 21.60 -4.62 8.25
CA GLU A 4 22.02 -6.02 8.36
C GLU A 4 21.52 -6.69 9.64
N ASP A 5 21.25 -5.92 10.70
CA ASP A 5 20.77 -6.45 11.97
C ASP A 5 19.33 -7.00 11.87
N PHE A 6 18.58 -6.61 10.84
CA PHE A 6 17.15 -6.94 10.68
C PHE A 6 16.85 -7.78 9.43
N LEU A 7 17.72 -7.73 8.42
CA LEU A 7 17.47 -8.30 7.11
C LEU A 7 18.22 -9.61 6.89
N ALA A 8 17.47 -10.60 6.47
CA ALA A 8 17.95 -11.81 5.84
C ALA A 8 18.17 -11.57 4.34
N PRO A 9 19.23 -12.12 3.73
CA PRO A 9 19.38 -12.08 2.29
C PRO A 9 18.27 -12.87 1.57
N VAL A 10 18.08 -12.57 0.29
CA VAL A 10 17.24 -13.38 -0.60
C VAL A 10 17.79 -14.79 -0.64
N ARG A 11 16.91 -15.80 -0.53
CA ARG A 11 17.30 -17.21 -0.57
C ARG A 11 18.10 -17.51 -1.84
N GLN A 12 19.29 -18.07 -1.68
CA GLN A 12 20.20 -18.35 -2.78
C GLN A 12 19.58 -19.22 -3.89
N SER A 13 18.77 -20.21 -3.53
CA SER A 13 18.08 -21.06 -4.50
C SER A 13 17.17 -20.27 -5.44
N LEU A 14 16.50 -19.21 -4.96
CA LEU A 14 15.66 -18.35 -5.81
C LEU A 14 16.48 -17.56 -6.84
N ILE A 15 17.77 -17.35 -6.59
CA ILE A 15 18.65 -16.67 -7.53
C ILE A 15 19.16 -17.68 -8.55
N GLU A 16 19.70 -18.81 -8.08
CA GLU A 16 20.26 -19.89 -8.91
C GLU A 16 19.21 -20.49 -9.86
N ASP A 17 18.00 -20.74 -9.36
CA ASP A 17 16.89 -21.26 -10.17
C ASP A 17 16.52 -20.33 -11.33
N ASN A 18 16.91 -19.06 -11.28
CA ASN A 18 16.56 -18.05 -12.27
C ASN A 18 17.76 -17.52 -13.09
N GLU A 19 18.98 -18.03 -12.88
CA GLU A 19 20.18 -17.59 -13.62
C GLU A 19 20.07 -17.82 -15.13
N HIS A 20 19.45 -18.93 -15.51
CA HIS A 20 19.30 -19.35 -16.89
C HIS A 20 18.20 -18.60 -17.65
N LEU A 21 17.42 -17.76 -16.96
CA LEU A 21 16.37 -16.98 -17.59
C LEU A 21 16.94 -15.94 -18.56
N HIS A 22 16.10 -15.55 -19.51
CA HIS A 22 16.42 -14.55 -20.52
C HIS A 22 16.90 -13.23 -19.85
N PRO A 23 17.89 -12.51 -20.41
CA PRO A 23 18.50 -11.32 -19.78
C PRO A 23 17.53 -10.17 -19.43
N GLN A 24 16.34 -10.15 -20.05
CA GLN A 24 15.29 -9.16 -19.74
C GLN A 24 14.34 -9.59 -18.60
N ALA A 25 14.53 -10.79 -18.04
CA ALA A 25 13.80 -11.23 -16.86
C ALA A 25 14.13 -10.29 -15.69
N LEU A 26 13.13 -10.04 -14.85
CA LEU A 26 13.17 -9.00 -13.82
C LEU A 26 14.25 -9.29 -12.78
N VAL A 27 14.54 -10.57 -12.52
CA VAL A 27 15.66 -11.00 -11.65
C VAL A 27 16.99 -10.35 -12.04
N HIS A 28 17.27 -10.17 -13.33
CA HIS A 28 18.54 -9.59 -13.82
C HIS A 28 18.57 -8.06 -13.74
N HIS A 29 17.46 -7.44 -13.36
CA HIS A 29 17.29 -5.99 -13.30
C HIS A 29 16.97 -5.47 -11.89
N ILE A 30 17.02 -6.34 -10.87
CA ILE A 30 16.88 -5.99 -9.46
C ILE A 30 18.22 -6.19 -8.77
N ALA A 31 18.73 -5.18 -8.06
CA ALA A 31 19.88 -5.35 -7.17
C ALA A 31 19.42 -6.10 -5.91
N LYS A 32 20.13 -7.15 -5.47
CA LYS A 32 19.64 -8.04 -4.41
C LYS A 32 20.57 -8.05 -3.22
N HIS A 33 19.99 -8.13 -2.03
CA HIS A 33 20.72 -8.53 -0.83
C HIS A 33 21.00 -10.03 -0.90
N THR A 34 22.28 -10.40 -1.03
CA THR A 34 22.72 -11.81 -1.10
C THR A 34 23.65 -12.14 0.06
N GLU A 35 23.81 -13.42 0.37
CA GLU A 35 24.73 -13.88 1.43
C GLU A 35 26.19 -13.48 1.17
N ILE A 36 26.58 -13.37 -0.11
CA ILE A 36 27.96 -13.12 -0.52
C ILE A 36 28.23 -11.62 -0.67
N GLU A 37 27.36 -10.89 -1.36
CA GLU A 37 27.56 -9.47 -1.68
C GLU A 37 27.00 -8.53 -0.61
N GLY A 38 26.17 -9.03 0.30
CA GLY A 38 25.51 -8.23 1.32
C GLY A 38 24.42 -7.33 0.75
N ILE A 39 24.04 -6.30 1.50
CA ILE A 39 22.98 -5.35 1.12
C ILE A 39 23.46 -4.49 -0.06
N PRO A 40 22.67 -4.34 -1.14
CA PRO A 40 23.05 -3.52 -2.28
C PRO A 40 23.11 -2.03 -1.90
N ASP A 41 23.87 -1.25 -2.65
CA ASP A 41 23.90 0.20 -2.47
C ASP A 41 22.52 0.82 -2.74
N LEU A 42 22.06 1.63 -1.79
CA LEU A 42 20.74 2.25 -1.80
C LEU A 42 20.76 3.68 -2.34
N GLU A 43 21.92 4.27 -2.68
CA GLU A 43 22.02 5.69 -3.08
C GLU A 43 21.13 6.06 -4.28
N HIS A 44 20.93 5.14 -5.22
CA HIS A 44 20.10 5.36 -6.42
C HIS A 44 18.83 4.51 -6.47
N CYS A 45 18.59 3.71 -5.44
CA CYS A 45 17.39 2.91 -5.31
C CYS A 45 16.16 3.83 -5.27
N LYS A 46 15.09 3.45 -5.98
CA LYS A 46 13.79 4.13 -5.93
C LYS A 46 12.70 3.27 -5.31
N ILE A 47 12.81 1.96 -5.50
CA ILE A 47 11.86 0.97 -4.98
C ILE A 47 12.65 -0.12 -4.26
N ALA A 48 12.27 -0.43 -3.02
CA ALA A 48 12.85 -1.53 -2.27
C ALA A 48 11.77 -2.59 -1.98
N ILE A 49 12.00 -3.82 -2.41
CA ILE A 49 11.16 -4.98 -2.07
C ILE A 49 11.67 -5.55 -0.75
N ILE A 50 10.76 -5.75 0.20
CA ILE A 50 11.04 -6.37 1.49
C ILE A 50 9.96 -7.41 1.77
N GLY A 51 10.37 -8.62 2.10
CA GLY A 51 9.48 -9.62 2.68
C GLY A 51 9.46 -9.52 4.19
N VAL A 52 8.34 -9.85 4.83
CA VAL A 52 8.26 -9.94 6.29
C VAL A 52 7.81 -11.34 6.67
N MET A 53 8.69 -12.07 7.34
CA MET A 53 8.44 -13.45 7.77
C MET A 53 7.74 -13.46 9.12
N GLU A 54 6.58 -12.81 9.24
CA GLU A 54 5.79 -12.72 10.46
C GLU A 54 4.31 -13.00 10.17
N ASP A 55 3.75 -13.99 10.85
CA ASP A 55 2.33 -14.36 10.75
C ASP A 55 1.65 -14.50 12.11
N ARG A 56 2.31 -14.10 13.21
CA ARG A 56 1.75 -14.20 14.56
C ARG A 56 0.53 -13.33 14.82
N GLY A 57 0.41 -12.22 14.11
CA GLY A 57 -0.76 -11.37 14.14
C GLY A 57 -1.91 -11.83 13.24
N THR A 58 -1.71 -12.81 12.36
CA THR A 58 -2.78 -13.29 11.47
C THR A 58 -3.94 -13.93 12.24
N ASN A 59 -5.15 -13.78 11.71
CA ASN A 59 -6.33 -14.47 12.21
C ASN A 59 -6.54 -15.78 11.45
N ASN A 60 -6.24 -16.91 12.09
CA ASN A 60 -6.36 -18.25 11.49
C ASN A 60 -5.64 -18.40 10.14
N ASN A 61 -4.53 -17.69 9.88
CA ASN A 61 -3.82 -17.74 8.59
C ASN A 61 -2.30 -17.99 8.75
N ARG A 62 -1.93 -18.87 9.68
CA ARG A 62 -0.54 -19.33 9.88
C ARG A 62 0.01 -20.00 8.63
N GLY A 63 1.26 -19.73 8.30
CA GLY A 63 1.90 -20.08 7.03
C GLY A 63 2.17 -18.87 6.14
N ALA A 64 1.51 -17.73 6.41
CA ALA A 64 1.68 -16.50 5.64
C ALA A 64 3.11 -15.92 5.69
N ALA A 65 3.91 -16.26 6.71
CA ALA A 65 5.32 -15.88 6.79
C ALA A 65 6.17 -16.42 5.62
N GLN A 66 5.68 -17.42 4.87
CA GLN A 66 6.33 -17.98 3.67
C GLN A 66 5.98 -17.24 2.38
N ALA A 67 5.03 -16.29 2.42
CA ALA A 67 4.60 -15.51 1.27
C ALA A 67 5.72 -14.86 0.47
N PRO A 68 6.73 -14.20 1.09
CA PRO A 68 7.71 -13.42 0.34
C PRO A 68 8.45 -14.24 -0.72
N ASP A 69 8.95 -15.40 -0.33
CA ASP A 69 9.74 -16.26 -1.22
C ASP A 69 8.86 -16.91 -2.30
N SER A 70 7.60 -17.24 -1.96
CA SER A 70 6.62 -17.72 -2.94
C SER A 70 6.35 -16.67 -4.02
N VAL A 71 6.12 -15.41 -3.64
CA VAL A 71 5.92 -14.31 -4.60
C VAL A 71 7.17 -14.07 -5.45
N ARG A 72 8.37 -14.06 -4.84
CA ARG A 72 9.64 -13.89 -5.57
C ARG A 72 9.82 -14.93 -6.67
N SER A 73 9.44 -16.18 -6.42
CA SER A 73 9.57 -17.27 -7.39
C SER A 73 8.82 -17.00 -8.70
N TYR A 74 7.71 -16.25 -8.65
CA TYR A 74 6.98 -15.81 -9.84
C TYR A 74 7.49 -14.46 -10.34
N LEU A 75 7.69 -13.48 -9.45
CA LEU A 75 8.10 -12.11 -9.80
C LEU A 75 9.40 -12.07 -10.59
N TYR A 76 10.38 -12.87 -10.19
CA TYR A 76 11.70 -12.93 -10.83
C TYR A 76 11.65 -13.42 -12.29
N THR A 77 10.64 -14.23 -12.62
CA THR A 77 10.45 -14.80 -13.96
C THR A 77 9.80 -13.82 -14.95
N LEU A 78 9.13 -12.77 -14.45
CA LEU A 78 8.46 -11.79 -15.28
C LEU A 78 9.47 -10.97 -16.09
N PHE A 79 9.09 -10.48 -17.26
CA PHE A 79 9.91 -9.54 -18.00
C PHE A 79 9.80 -8.13 -17.43
N LYS A 80 10.93 -7.43 -17.36
CA LYS A 80 10.94 -6.00 -17.06
C LYS A 80 10.14 -5.24 -18.13
N GLY A 81 9.22 -4.37 -17.72
CA GLY A 81 8.55 -3.46 -18.64
C GLY A 81 9.45 -2.31 -19.10
N LYS A 82 8.88 -1.35 -19.84
CA LYS A 82 9.61 -0.20 -20.39
C LYS A 82 9.82 0.90 -19.33
N TRP A 83 10.52 0.57 -18.25
CA TRP A 83 10.78 1.47 -17.14
C TRP A 83 12.26 1.54 -16.74
N GLN A 84 12.62 2.55 -15.96
CA GLN A 84 14.02 2.87 -15.62
C GLN A 84 14.31 2.98 -14.13
N SER A 85 13.30 3.08 -13.27
CA SER A 85 13.54 3.15 -11.81
C SER A 85 14.39 1.98 -11.33
N PRO A 86 15.53 2.25 -10.65
CA PRO A 86 16.31 1.21 -10.00
C PRO A 86 15.53 0.57 -8.85
N ILE A 87 15.56 -0.77 -8.80
CA ILE A 87 14.86 -1.58 -7.82
C ILE A 87 15.89 -2.39 -7.03
N CYS A 88 15.73 -2.42 -5.71
CA CYS A 88 16.45 -3.33 -4.84
C CYS A 88 15.50 -4.36 -4.22
N ASP A 89 15.93 -5.60 -4.05
CA ASP A 89 15.29 -6.57 -3.16
C ASP A 89 16.20 -6.75 -1.95
N LEU A 90 15.71 -6.33 -0.78
CA LEU A 90 16.49 -6.33 0.46
C LEU A 90 16.37 -7.65 1.22
N GLY A 91 15.66 -8.63 0.66
CA GLY A 91 15.40 -9.91 1.27
C GLY A 91 14.27 -9.82 2.30
N ASN A 92 14.43 -10.50 3.43
CA ASN A 92 13.35 -10.72 4.39
C ASN A 92 13.67 -10.14 5.77
N ILE A 93 12.68 -9.54 6.44
CA ILE A 93 12.74 -9.28 7.88
C ILE A 93 12.32 -10.54 8.61
N TYR A 94 13.19 -11.05 9.50
CA TYR A 94 12.86 -12.20 10.35
C TYR A 94 11.83 -11.84 11.42
N SER A 95 11.02 -12.83 11.81
CA SER A 95 10.26 -12.75 13.05
C SER A 95 11.20 -12.51 14.23
N GLY A 96 10.92 -11.49 15.04
CA GLY A 96 11.60 -11.27 16.32
C GLY A 96 11.18 -12.30 17.38
N GLU A 97 11.78 -12.22 18.56
CA GLU A 97 11.39 -13.10 19.69
C GLU A 97 9.91 -12.95 20.04
N SER A 98 9.41 -11.71 20.07
CA SER A 98 7.99 -11.40 20.16
C SER A 98 7.45 -10.71 18.92
N LEU A 99 6.12 -10.72 18.74
CA LEU A 99 5.44 -10.00 17.66
C LEU A 99 5.76 -8.49 17.68
N ARG A 100 5.92 -7.92 18.88
CA ARG A 100 6.30 -6.50 19.04
C ARG A 100 7.71 -6.23 18.55
N ASP A 101 8.65 -7.17 18.73
CA ASP A 101 10.01 -7.03 18.22
C ASP A 101 10.02 -7.04 16.69
N SER A 102 9.17 -7.87 16.06
CA SER A 102 8.96 -7.83 14.61
C SER A 102 8.42 -6.47 14.14
N TYR A 103 7.46 -5.88 14.85
CA TYR A 103 6.94 -4.55 14.51
C TYR A 103 8.03 -3.47 14.60
N ILE A 104 8.92 -3.57 15.59
CA ILE A 104 10.05 -2.63 15.71
C ILE A 104 10.98 -2.80 14.51
N ALA A 105 11.35 -4.03 14.15
CA ALA A 105 12.20 -4.29 12.99
C ALA A 105 11.60 -3.71 11.69
N VAL A 106 10.32 -4.00 11.44
CA VAL A 106 9.57 -3.50 10.27
C VAL A 106 9.51 -1.97 10.27
N LYS A 107 9.17 -1.35 11.41
CA LYS A 107 9.15 0.10 11.57
C LYS A 107 10.50 0.73 11.21
N GLU A 108 11.60 0.22 11.78
CA GLU A 108 12.92 0.83 11.62
C GLU A 108 13.43 0.69 10.17
N VAL A 109 13.22 -0.48 9.54
CA VAL A 109 13.61 -0.70 8.14
C VAL A 109 12.82 0.23 7.20
N ILE A 110 11.49 0.30 7.35
CA ILE A 110 10.65 1.17 6.53
C ILE A 110 11.02 2.64 6.76
N HIS A 111 11.22 3.06 8.01
CA HIS A 111 11.60 4.43 8.35
C HIS A 111 12.92 4.83 7.69
N HIS A 112 13.91 3.94 7.68
CA HIS A 112 15.18 4.15 7.00
C HIS A 112 15.01 4.39 5.49
N LEU A 113 14.17 3.59 4.83
CA LEU A 113 13.89 3.71 3.40
C LEU A 113 13.15 5.00 3.07
N LEU A 114 12.12 5.34 3.84
CA LEU A 114 11.35 6.57 3.68
C LEU A 114 12.25 7.81 3.80
N LYS A 115 13.18 7.82 4.76
CA LYS A 115 14.17 8.90 4.91
C LYS A 115 15.11 9.06 3.72
N LYS A 116 15.36 7.98 2.97
CA LYS A 116 16.13 8.01 1.72
C LYS A 116 15.28 8.32 0.49
N GLY A 117 13.97 8.51 0.64
CA GLY A 117 13.04 8.69 -0.48
C GLY A 117 12.87 7.42 -1.32
N ILE A 118 13.08 6.24 -0.72
CA ILE A 118 12.88 4.93 -1.34
C ILE A 118 11.48 4.44 -0.96
N THR A 119 10.70 4.01 -1.95
CA THR A 119 9.35 3.46 -1.72
C THR A 119 9.45 1.97 -1.38
N PRO A 120 9.17 1.54 -0.14
CA PRO A 120 9.07 0.13 0.21
C PRO A 120 7.83 -0.52 -0.43
N ILE A 121 8.07 -1.69 -1.01
CA ILE A 121 7.07 -2.70 -1.36
C ILE A 121 7.19 -3.82 -0.34
N ILE A 122 6.15 -4.02 0.47
CA ILE A 122 6.13 -4.98 1.57
C ILE A 122 5.34 -6.21 1.15
N ILE A 123 5.93 -7.39 1.33
CA ILE A 123 5.27 -8.68 1.08
C ILE A 123 5.12 -9.44 2.39
N GLY A 124 3.88 -9.74 2.77
CA GLY A 124 3.54 -10.66 3.87
C GLY A 124 3.74 -10.09 5.27
N GLY A 125 3.60 -10.90 6.32
CA GLY A 125 2.71 -12.05 6.38
C GLY A 125 1.31 -11.54 6.71
N GLY A 126 1.04 -11.31 7.99
CA GLY A 126 -0.24 -10.75 8.42
C GLY A 126 -0.42 -9.26 8.14
N GLN A 127 -1.66 -8.83 7.96
CA GLN A 127 -1.99 -7.42 7.70
C GLN A 127 -1.74 -6.51 8.90
N ASP A 128 -1.60 -7.07 10.10
CA ASP A 128 -1.17 -6.36 11.31
C ASP A 128 0.12 -5.55 11.12
N LEU A 129 0.99 -5.99 10.20
CA LEU A 129 2.21 -5.28 9.82
C LEU A 129 1.95 -3.89 9.22
N THR A 130 0.71 -3.60 8.78
CA THR A 130 0.25 -2.25 8.41
C THR A 130 0.44 -1.27 9.57
N TYR A 131 0.22 -1.70 10.82
CA TYR A 131 0.48 -0.86 11.99
C TYR A 131 1.97 -0.50 12.10
N ALA A 132 2.87 -1.46 11.92
CA ALA A 132 4.31 -1.20 11.95
C ALA A 132 4.76 -0.28 10.80
N ASN A 133 4.18 -0.46 9.60
CA ASN A 133 4.38 0.43 8.44
C ASN A 133 3.91 1.86 8.75
N TYR A 134 2.72 2.05 9.31
CA TYR A 134 2.23 3.35 9.78
C TYR A 134 3.16 4.00 10.80
N ARG A 135 3.63 3.22 11.79
CA ARG A 135 4.57 3.71 12.82
C ARG A 135 5.94 4.12 12.28
N ALA A 136 6.32 3.70 11.08
CA ALA A 136 7.53 4.17 10.43
C ALA A 136 7.47 5.67 10.08
N TYR A 137 6.28 6.26 10.05
CA TYR A 137 6.07 7.68 9.77
C TYR A 137 6.12 8.56 11.03
N ASP A 138 6.16 8.00 12.25
CA ASP A 138 6.19 8.75 13.52
C ASP A 138 7.27 9.84 13.55
N GLY A 139 8.41 9.60 12.90
CA GLY A 139 9.56 10.51 12.84
C GLY A 139 9.69 11.32 11.55
N MET A 140 8.65 11.36 10.70
CA MET A 140 8.65 12.07 9.42
C MET A 140 8.08 13.50 9.50
N GLU A 141 7.69 13.96 10.70
CA GLU A 141 7.11 15.29 10.96
C GLU A 141 5.95 15.67 10.00
N GLN A 142 5.17 14.66 9.61
CA GLN A 142 4.03 14.82 8.71
C GLN A 142 2.91 13.85 9.10
N THR A 143 1.69 14.29 8.87
CA THR A 143 0.52 13.42 8.89
C THR A 143 0.38 12.61 7.59
N VAL A 144 -0.28 11.46 7.66
CA VAL A 144 -0.38 10.50 6.55
C VAL A 144 -1.81 10.01 6.33
N ASN A 145 -2.13 9.76 5.07
CA ASN A 145 -3.34 9.07 4.63
C ASN A 145 -3.08 7.58 4.46
N LEU A 146 -3.92 6.76 5.09
CA LEU A 146 -3.87 5.31 4.98
C LEU A 146 -5.08 4.80 4.18
N VAL A 147 -4.82 4.09 3.08
CA VAL A 147 -5.85 3.38 2.35
C VAL A 147 -5.69 1.88 2.58
N SER A 148 -6.76 1.23 3.04
CA SER A 148 -6.85 -0.23 3.15
C SER A 148 -7.74 -0.77 2.03
N ILE A 149 -7.22 -1.66 1.19
CA ILE A 149 -8.01 -2.43 0.24
C ILE A 149 -8.33 -3.76 0.91
N ASP A 150 -9.58 -3.89 1.35
CA ASP A 150 -9.99 -4.95 2.27
C ASP A 150 -11.49 -5.28 2.17
N SER A 151 -11.86 -6.50 2.52
CA SER A 151 -13.25 -6.91 2.74
C SER A 151 -13.82 -6.47 4.10
N ARG A 152 -12.96 -6.12 5.06
CA ARG A 152 -13.27 -5.71 6.46
C ARG A 152 -12.59 -4.38 6.82
N PHE A 153 -12.86 -3.86 8.02
CA PHE A 153 -12.20 -2.65 8.55
C PHE A 153 -11.11 -2.95 9.58
N ASP A 154 -11.12 -4.15 10.16
CA ASP A 154 -10.15 -4.61 11.15
C ASP A 154 -9.99 -3.66 12.34
N LEU A 155 -11.14 -3.22 12.88
CA LEU A 155 -11.24 -2.49 14.13
C LEU A 155 -11.14 -3.43 15.34
N GLY A 156 -11.72 -4.63 15.23
CA GLY A 156 -11.71 -5.65 16.27
C GLY A 156 -12.27 -5.16 17.61
N ARG A 157 -11.79 -5.76 18.70
CA ARG A 157 -12.23 -5.41 20.06
C ARG A 157 -11.16 -4.59 20.79
N HIS A 158 -11.60 -3.58 21.53
CA HIS A 158 -10.74 -2.65 22.28
C HIS A 158 -9.81 -3.34 23.31
N ASP A 159 -10.13 -4.54 23.79
CA ASP A 159 -9.38 -5.28 24.80
C ASP A 159 -8.41 -6.34 24.23
N ALA A 160 -8.33 -6.48 22.90
CA ALA A 160 -7.50 -7.48 22.25
C ALA A 160 -6.04 -7.00 22.06
N LYS A 161 -5.10 -7.95 21.94
CA LYS A 161 -3.72 -7.66 21.50
C LYS A 161 -3.72 -7.32 20.01
N THR A 162 -2.77 -6.50 19.56
CA THR A 162 -2.62 -6.15 18.14
C THR A 162 -2.52 -7.39 17.26
N GLY A 163 -3.30 -7.42 16.19
CA GLY A 163 -3.42 -8.48 15.21
C GLY A 163 -4.12 -7.97 13.95
N ALA A 164 -4.24 -8.85 12.95
CA ALA A 164 -4.72 -8.49 11.62
C ALA A 164 -6.18 -8.02 11.63
N ASP A 165 -6.97 -8.45 12.62
CA ASP A 165 -8.39 -8.10 12.78
C ASP A 165 -8.64 -6.85 13.62
N ASN A 166 -7.61 -6.17 14.13
CA ASN A 166 -7.77 -5.01 15.01
C ASN A 166 -6.70 -3.90 14.85
N PHE A 167 -5.82 -4.00 13.85
CA PHE A 167 -4.69 -3.07 13.71
C PHE A 167 -5.15 -1.60 13.58
N LEU A 168 -6.32 -1.35 12.97
CA LEU A 168 -6.85 -0.01 12.78
C LEU A 168 -7.15 0.68 14.11
N SER A 169 -7.67 -0.06 15.10
CA SER A 169 -7.89 0.48 16.45
C SER A 169 -6.59 0.96 17.09
N PHE A 170 -5.48 0.24 16.91
CA PHE A 170 -4.17 0.66 17.42
C PHE A 170 -3.65 1.92 16.71
N ILE A 171 -3.86 2.05 15.40
CA ILE A 171 -3.50 3.25 14.64
C ILE A 171 -4.23 4.48 15.19
N VAL A 172 -5.53 4.35 15.50
CA VAL A 172 -6.37 5.45 15.97
C VAL A 172 -6.10 5.81 17.44
N LEU A 173 -5.91 4.80 18.31
CA LEU A 173 -5.91 5.00 19.77
C LEU A 173 -4.53 5.28 20.37
N GLU A 174 -3.45 4.91 19.70
CA GLU A 174 -2.11 5.01 20.29
C GLU A 174 -1.29 6.18 19.70
N LYS A 175 -0.62 6.91 20.58
CA LYS A 175 0.25 8.03 20.21
C LYS A 175 1.56 7.57 19.54
N PRO A 176 2.14 8.38 18.63
CA PRO A 176 1.63 9.67 18.16
C PRO A 176 0.45 9.52 17.17
N TYR A 177 -0.42 10.52 17.12
CA TYR A 177 -1.58 10.57 16.22
C TYR A 177 -1.19 11.31 14.94
N ILE A 178 -0.67 10.58 13.96
CA ILE A 178 -0.24 11.14 12.68
C ILE A 178 -1.16 10.72 11.52
N LEU A 179 -2.19 9.93 11.77
CA LEU A 179 -3.21 9.62 10.78
C LEU A 179 -4.03 10.87 10.48
N TYR A 180 -4.00 11.34 9.23
CA TYR A 180 -4.84 12.44 8.75
C TYR A 180 -6.20 11.93 8.28
N ASN A 181 -6.19 10.96 7.37
CA ASN A 181 -7.39 10.29 6.88
C ASN A 181 -7.16 8.78 6.77
N TYR A 182 -8.24 8.02 6.92
CA TYR A 182 -8.29 6.61 6.56
C TYR A 182 -9.39 6.39 5.54
N SER A 183 -9.08 5.60 4.50
CA SER A 183 -10.08 5.13 3.56
C SER A 183 -10.06 3.60 3.45
N ASN A 184 -11.23 2.99 3.32
CA ASN A 184 -11.36 1.59 2.98
C ASN A 184 -11.94 1.42 1.57
N ILE A 185 -11.32 0.56 0.76
CA ILE A 185 -11.78 0.18 -0.56
C ILE A 185 -12.16 -1.28 -0.54
N GLY A 186 -13.44 -1.58 -0.76
CA GLY A 186 -13.89 -2.93 -1.06
C GLY A 186 -14.59 -3.67 0.06
N TYR A 187 -14.92 -3.00 1.19
CA TYR A 187 -15.60 -3.71 2.27
C TYR A 187 -16.92 -4.33 1.81
N GLN A 188 -17.27 -5.43 2.48
CA GLN A 188 -18.47 -6.20 2.20
C GLN A 188 -19.35 -6.16 3.44
N THR A 189 -20.56 -5.59 3.34
CA THR A 189 -21.43 -5.30 4.49
C THR A 189 -21.80 -6.52 5.33
N TYR A 190 -21.74 -7.74 4.79
CA TYR A 190 -21.98 -8.96 5.56
C TYR A 190 -20.78 -9.41 6.41
N PHE A 191 -19.61 -8.80 6.25
CA PHE A 191 -18.44 -9.00 7.11
C PHE A 191 -18.18 -7.87 8.10
N VAL A 192 -18.92 -6.76 7.98
CA VAL A 192 -18.74 -5.56 8.79
C VAL A 192 -20.06 -5.25 9.50
N ASN A 193 -20.01 -5.12 10.83
CA ASN A 193 -21.23 -4.85 11.58
C ASN A 193 -21.68 -3.37 11.43
N GLN A 194 -22.95 -3.07 11.71
CA GLN A 194 -23.47 -1.70 11.51
C GLN A 194 -22.83 -0.69 12.48
N ASP A 195 -22.51 -1.10 13.71
CA ASP A 195 -21.87 -0.21 14.69
C ASP A 195 -20.47 0.23 14.23
N GLU A 196 -19.73 -0.65 13.54
CA GLU A 196 -18.45 -0.34 12.89
C GLU A 196 -18.64 0.66 11.75
N ILE A 197 -19.64 0.48 10.88
CA ILE A 197 -19.93 1.44 9.80
C ILE A 197 -20.26 2.82 10.39
N ASP A 198 -21.17 2.87 11.37
CA ASP A 198 -21.52 4.11 12.07
C ASP A 198 -20.31 4.74 12.77
N LEU A 199 -19.36 3.94 13.27
CA LEU A 199 -18.12 4.42 13.86
C LEU A 199 -17.22 5.06 12.81
N MET A 200 -17.03 4.42 11.64
CA MET A 200 -16.26 4.99 10.53
C MET A 200 -16.83 6.32 10.06
N GLU A 201 -18.17 6.41 9.92
CA GLU A 201 -18.85 7.65 9.55
C GLU A 201 -18.64 8.76 10.62
N ARG A 202 -18.76 8.42 11.91
CA ARG A 202 -18.51 9.38 13.01
C ARG A 202 -17.06 9.85 13.08
N MET A 203 -16.11 9.02 12.65
CA MET A 203 -14.69 9.37 12.54
C MET A 203 -14.36 10.13 11.25
N TYR A 204 -15.34 10.34 10.37
CA TYR A 204 -15.17 10.93 9.03
C TYR A 204 -14.16 10.16 8.16
N PHE A 205 -14.13 8.84 8.29
CA PHE A 205 -13.35 7.96 7.41
C PHE A 205 -14.14 7.58 6.16
N ASP A 206 -13.44 7.53 5.03
CA ASP A 206 -14.04 7.27 3.72
C ASP A 206 -14.11 5.76 3.45
N VAL A 207 -15.29 5.15 3.61
CA VAL A 207 -15.45 3.70 3.44
C VAL A 207 -16.30 3.37 2.22
N HIS A 208 -15.72 2.62 1.28
CA HIS A 208 -16.33 2.34 -0.03
C HIS A 208 -16.64 0.86 -0.18
N ARG A 209 -17.92 0.53 -0.37
CA ARG A 209 -18.36 -0.85 -0.62
C ARG A 209 -17.80 -1.36 -1.94
N LEU A 210 -17.52 -2.66 -1.98
CA LEU A 210 -17.09 -3.37 -3.19
C LEU A 210 -17.94 -3.07 -4.44
N GLY A 211 -19.26 -2.95 -4.26
CA GLY A 211 -20.22 -2.73 -5.34
C GLY A 211 -20.00 -1.44 -6.13
N ILE A 212 -19.40 -0.41 -5.53
CA ILE A 212 -19.13 0.89 -6.17
C ILE A 212 -18.18 0.69 -7.36
N PHE A 213 -17.16 -0.13 -7.17
CA PHE A 213 -16.07 -0.30 -8.14
C PHE A 213 -16.37 -1.32 -9.25
N ARG A 214 -17.51 -2.03 -9.17
CA ARG A 214 -17.86 -3.11 -10.12
C ARG A 214 -18.09 -2.63 -11.54
N ASN A 215 -18.70 -1.45 -11.67
CA ASN A 215 -18.99 -0.87 -12.97
C ASN A 215 -17.81 -0.05 -13.49
N ASN A 216 -17.08 0.60 -12.59
CA ASN A 216 -15.95 1.44 -12.93
C ASN A 216 -14.86 1.36 -11.84
N ILE A 217 -13.81 0.56 -12.09
CA ILE A 217 -12.68 0.46 -11.17
C ILE A 217 -11.88 1.78 -11.06
N ARG A 218 -12.05 2.70 -12.03
CA ARG A 218 -11.34 3.99 -12.04
C ARG A 218 -11.74 4.91 -10.89
N GLU A 219 -12.91 4.69 -10.29
CA GLU A 219 -13.35 5.42 -9.09
C GLU A 219 -12.40 5.20 -7.89
N ALA A 220 -11.58 4.14 -7.92
CA ALA A 220 -10.55 3.93 -6.91
C ALA A 220 -9.29 4.81 -7.11
N GLU A 221 -9.09 5.39 -8.31
CA GLU A 221 -7.87 6.17 -8.60
C GLU A 221 -7.73 7.40 -7.70
N PRO A 222 -8.77 8.25 -7.50
CA PRO A 222 -8.63 9.42 -6.64
C PRO A 222 -8.32 9.03 -5.18
N ILE A 223 -8.97 7.98 -4.68
CA ILE A 223 -8.77 7.47 -3.31
C ILE A 223 -7.31 7.01 -3.13
N LEU A 224 -6.79 6.22 -4.07
CA LEU A 224 -5.41 5.74 -4.04
C LEU A 224 -4.38 6.84 -4.33
N ARG A 225 -4.76 7.86 -5.10
CA ARG A 225 -3.92 9.04 -5.37
C ARG A 225 -3.72 9.89 -4.13
N ASP A 226 -4.68 9.88 -3.19
CA ASP A 226 -4.55 10.61 -1.94
C ASP A 226 -3.80 9.85 -0.84
N ALA A 227 -3.49 8.57 -1.05
CA ALA A 227 -2.83 7.72 -0.07
C ALA A 227 -1.33 8.04 0.05
N ASP A 228 -0.81 8.00 1.28
CA ASP A 228 0.62 7.90 1.57
C ASP A 228 1.02 6.43 1.78
N ILE A 229 0.14 5.67 2.43
CA ILE A 229 0.28 4.25 2.72
C ILE A 229 -0.89 3.49 2.10
N VAL A 230 -0.59 2.43 1.35
CA VAL A 230 -1.59 1.50 0.83
C VAL A 230 -1.34 0.12 1.42
N SER A 231 -2.33 -0.39 2.14
CA SER A 231 -2.36 -1.76 2.66
C SER A 231 -3.37 -2.58 1.86
N PHE A 232 -2.92 -3.68 1.27
CA PHE A 232 -3.77 -4.55 0.45
C PHE A 232 -3.87 -5.93 1.11
N ASP A 233 -5.02 -6.24 1.70
CA ASP A 233 -5.36 -7.61 2.12
C ASP A 233 -5.94 -8.39 0.94
N LEU A 234 -5.35 -9.55 0.66
CA LEU A 234 -5.86 -10.45 -0.37
C LEU A 234 -7.26 -10.98 -0.07
N SER A 235 -7.76 -10.91 1.16
CA SER A 235 -9.15 -11.24 1.50
C SER A 235 -10.19 -10.38 0.74
N ALA A 236 -9.78 -9.21 0.23
CA ALA A 236 -10.58 -8.38 -0.67
C ALA A 236 -10.83 -9.02 -2.04
N LEU A 237 -9.99 -9.99 -2.44
CA LEU A 237 -10.05 -10.68 -3.72
C LEU A 237 -10.98 -11.88 -3.66
N ARG A 238 -11.57 -12.23 -4.81
CA ARG A 238 -12.37 -13.46 -4.91
C ARG A 238 -11.46 -14.69 -4.87
N GLN A 239 -11.86 -15.69 -4.10
CA GLN A 239 -11.12 -16.94 -3.93
C GLN A 239 -10.78 -17.66 -5.24
N ALA A 240 -11.60 -17.48 -6.28
CA ALA A 240 -11.35 -18.07 -7.60
C ALA A 240 -10.01 -17.62 -8.21
N ASP A 241 -9.62 -16.36 -7.98
CA ASP A 241 -8.39 -15.78 -8.51
C ASP A 241 -7.25 -15.83 -7.47
N ALA A 242 -7.57 -15.71 -6.18
CA ALA A 242 -6.63 -15.71 -5.07
C ALA A 242 -7.02 -16.78 -4.02
N PRO A 243 -6.78 -18.09 -4.24
CA PRO A 243 -7.16 -19.13 -3.29
C PRO A 243 -6.26 -19.19 -2.04
N GLY A 244 -5.07 -18.60 -2.08
CA GLY A 244 -4.01 -18.73 -1.09
C GLY A 244 -4.20 -17.87 0.14
N ASN A 245 -5.37 -17.92 0.79
CA ASN A 245 -5.56 -17.50 2.18
C ASN A 245 -6.87 -18.04 2.76
N LEU A 246 -6.88 -18.31 4.06
CA LEU A 246 -7.99 -18.98 4.74
C LEU A 246 -9.24 -18.13 4.95
N ASN A 247 -9.10 -16.80 4.95
CA ASN A 247 -10.16 -15.83 5.18
C ASN A 247 -10.80 -15.31 3.87
N HIS A 248 -10.43 -15.86 2.70
CA HIS A 248 -11.01 -15.48 1.43
C HIS A 248 -12.51 -15.79 1.35
N SER A 249 -13.19 -15.00 0.52
CA SER A 249 -14.60 -15.15 0.19
C SER A 249 -14.78 -15.55 -1.27
N PRO A 250 -15.87 -16.26 -1.63
CA PRO A 250 -16.21 -16.51 -3.03
C PRO A 250 -16.35 -15.22 -3.86
N ASN A 251 -16.72 -14.12 -3.20
CA ASN A 251 -16.90 -12.81 -3.82
C ASN A 251 -15.84 -11.83 -3.33
N GLY A 252 -15.30 -11.03 -4.25
CA GLY A 252 -14.21 -10.11 -4.02
C GLY A 252 -13.73 -9.54 -5.35
N PHE A 253 -12.79 -8.62 -5.35
CA PHE A 253 -12.20 -8.11 -6.59
C PHE A 253 -11.63 -9.26 -7.44
N SER A 254 -11.71 -9.13 -8.76
CA SER A 254 -11.02 -10.01 -9.68
C SER A 254 -9.51 -9.73 -9.67
N GLY A 255 -8.72 -10.65 -10.19
CA GLY A 255 -7.27 -10.43 -10.35
C GLY A 255 -6.95 -9.24 -11.27
N GLU A 256 -7.80 -8.96 -12.26
CA GLU A 256 -7.65 -7.79 -13.14
C GLU A 256 -7.92 -6.48 -12.39
N GLU A 257 -8.98 -6.44 -11.58
CA GLU A 257 -9.28 -5.31 -10.70
C GLU A 257 -8.15 -5.10 -9.68
N ALA A 258 -7.61 -6.17 -9.10
CA ALA A 258 -6.47 -6.10 -8.17
C ALA A 258 -5.23 -5.47 -8.82
N CYS A 259 -4.89 -5.89 -10.04
CA CYS A 259 -3.81 -5.31 -10.82
C CYS A 259 -4.06 -3.82 -11.14
N ALA A 260 -5.29 -3.44 -11.47
CA ALA A 260 -5.66 -2.06 -11.72
C ALA A 260 -5.48 -1.18 -10.46
N LEU A 261 -5.94 -1.67 -9.30
CA LEU A 261 -5.76 -0.99 -8.00
C LEU A 261 -4.27 -0.82 -7.66
N SER A 262 -3.46 -1.88 -7.81
CA SER A 262 -2.01 -1.78 -7.60
C SER A 262 -1.35 -0.78 -8.55
N ARG A 263 -1.80 -0.72 -9.82
CA ARG A 263 -1.33 0.27 -10.78
C ARG A 263 -1.68 1.70 -10.37
N TYR A 264 -2.91 1.96 -9.91
CA TYR A 264 -3.32 3.28 -9.44
C TYR A 264 -2.52 3.74 -8.22
N ALA A 265 -2.27 2.84 -7.26
CA ALA A 265 -1.36 3.10 -6.15
C ALA A 265 0.05 3.44 -6.64
N GLY A 266 0.55 2.75 -7.68
CA GLY A 266 1.83 3.04 -8.30
C GLY A 266 1.92 4.44 -8.92
N ILE A 267 0.89 4.86 -9.67
CA ILE A 267 0.85 6.16 -10.39
C ILE A 267 0.70 7.35 -9.45
N SER A 268 0.20 7.13 -8.24
CA SER A 268 0.12 8.17 -7.22
C SER A 268 1.52 8.71 -6.91
N ASP A 269 1.72 10.00 -7.10
CA ASP A 269 2.96 10.68 -6.69
C ASP A 269 3.11 10.70 -5.15
N LYS A 270 1.99 10.59 -4.40
CA LYS A 270 1.92 10.67 -2.94
C LYS A 270 2.23 9.34 -2.24
N VAL A 271 1.87 8.21 -2.84
CA VAL A 271 2.10 6.87 -2.25
C VAL A 271 3.60 6.66 -2.02
N SER A 272 3.99 6.54 -0.76
CA SER A 272 5.36 6.30 -0.32
C SER A 272 5.57 4.91 0.28
N SER A 273 4.52 4.14 0.53
CA SER A 273 4.61 2.73 0.98
C SER A 273 3.45 1.91 0.46
N PHE A 274 3.74 0.70 -0.03
CA PHE A 274 2.74 -0.23 -0.58
C PHE A 274 2.96 -1.63 0.00
N GLY A 275 1.95 -2.19 0.64
CA GLY A 275 2.01 -3.53 1.25
C GLY A 275 0.94 -4.47 0.71
N ILE A 276 1.31 -5.73 0.50
CA ILE A 276 0.39 -6.83 0.19
C ILE A 276 0.52 -7.90 1.28
N TYR A 277 -0.61 -8.26 1.88
CA TYR A 277 -0.68 -9.09 3.08
C TYR A 277 -1.58 -10.31 2.92
N GLU A 278 -1.49 -11.20 3.90
CA GLU A 278 -2.32 -12.39 4.07
C GLU A 278 -2.18 -13.44 2.95
N LEU A 279 -1.17 -13.40 2.08
CA LEU A 279 -0.86 -14.55 1.23
C LEU A 279 -0.39 -15.71 2.10
N ASN A 280 -1.01 -16.87 1.97
CA ASN A 280 -0.59 -18.10 2.60
C ASN A 280 -0.31 -19.19 1.55
N PRO A 281 0.99 -19.45 1.27
CA PRO A 281 1.39 -20.45 0.28
C PRO A 281 0.88 -21.87 0.55
N GLU A 282 0.57 -22.23 1.81
CA GLU A 282 0.05 -23.56 2.15
C GLU A 282 -1.34 -23.82 1.53
N PHE A 283 -2.13 -22.76 1.33
CA PHE A 283 -3.46 -22.84 0.70
C PHE A 283 -3.44 -22.38 -0.75
N ASP A 284 -2.28 -22.00 -1.28
CA ASP A 284 -2.17 -21.46 -2.62
C ASP A 284 -2.09 -22.58 -3.67
N ASN A 285 -3.23 -22.86 -4.29
CA ASN A 285 -3.33 -23.92 -5.29
C ASN A 285 -2.49 -23.59 -6.53
N GLN A 286 -1.39 -24.33 -6.71
CA GLN A 286 -0.44 -24.18 -7.82
C GLN A 286 0.15 -22.75 -7.91
N GLY A 287 0.32 -22.07 -6.76
CA GLY A 287 0.91 -20.73 -6.71
C GLY A 287 0.08 -19.65 -7.42
N ARG A 288 -1.22 -19.87 -7.63
CA ARG A 288 -2.10 -18.94 -8.36
C ARG A 288 -2.09 -17.54 -7.73
N THR A 289 -2.13 -17.49 -6.40
CA THR A 289 -2.17 -16.26 -5.63
C THR A 289 -0.81 -15.59 -5.64
N ALA A 290 0.27 -16.33 -5.41
CA ALA A 290 1.63 -15.80 -5.51
C ALA A 290 1.92 -15.22 -6.90
N HIS A 291 1.44 -15.89 -7.96
CA HIS A 291 1.54 -15.39 -9.33
C HIS A 291 0.71 -14.12 -9.53
N LEU A 292 -0.53 -14.05 -9.04
CA LEU A 292 -1.32 -12.81 -9.09
C LEU A 292 -0.63 -11.67 -8.33
N VAL A 293 -0.12 -11.92 -7.13
CA VAL A 293 0.63 -10.91 -6.35
C VAL A 293 1.85 -10.43 -7.13
N SER A 294 2.59 -11.32 -7.80
CA SER A 294 3.72 -10.90 -8.64
C SER A 294 3.31 -9.96 -9.78
N GLN A 295 2.12 -10.15 -10.37
CA GLN A 295 1.56 -9.26 -11.40
C GLN A 295 1.09 -7.93 -10.79
N MET A 296 0.49 -7.95 -9.61
CA MET A 296 0.14 -6.74 -8.85
C MET A 296 1.37 -5.88 -8.59
N LEU A 297 2.47 -6.49 -8.12
CA LEU A 297 3.75 -5.81 -7.92
C LEU A 297 4.32 -5.25 -9.23
N TRP A 298 4.25 -6.02 -10.32
CA TRP A 298 4.68 -5.58 -11.64
C TRP A 298 3.90 -4.32 -12.09
N TYR A 299 2.58 -4.30 -11.90
CA TYR A 299 1.74 -3.15 -12.24
C TYR A 299 1.94 -1.96 -11.30
N PHE A 300 2.23 -2.19 -10.02
CA PHE A 300 2.65 -1.10 -9.12
C PHE A 300 3.95 -0.46 -9.61
N ILE A 301 4.96 -1.26 -9.98
CA ILE A 301 6.25 -0.77 -10.51
C ILE A 301 6.05 -0.02 -11.82
N GLU A 302 5.21 -0.54 -12.72
CA GLU A 302 4.82 0.16 -13.96
C GLU A 302 4.18 1.51 -13.65
N GLY A 303 3.23 1.54 -12.72
CA GLY A 303 2.55 2.74 -12.29
C GLY A 303 3.51 3.76 -11.69
N PHE A 304 4.43 3.31 -10.84
CA PHE A 304 5.48 4.15 -10.23
C PHE A 304 6.32 4.87 -11.28
N ASN A 305 6.67 4.18 -12.37
CA ASN A 305 7.43 4.79 -13.46
C ASN A 305 6.61 5.72 -14.36
N ASN A 306 5.29 5.69 -14.24
CA ASN A 306 4.36 6.59 -14.92
C ASN A 306 3.91 7.78 -14.05
N ARG A 307 4.45 7.91 -12.84
CA ARG A 307 4.29 9.09 -11.98
C ARG A 307 4.61 10.37 -12.77
N LYS A 308 3.73 11.35 -12.66
CA LYS A 308 3.79 12.58 -13.46
C LYS A 308 4.50 13.71 -12.74
N GLY A 309 4.79 13.55 -11.44
CA GLY A 309 5.30 14.61 -10.60
C GLY A 309 4.23 15.68 -10.34
N ASP A 310 2.95 15.30 -10.28
CA ASP A 310 1.87 16.22 -9.93
C ASP A 310 1.91 16.60 -8.43
N TYR A 311 0.86 17.26 -7.92
CA TYR A 311 0.69 17.54 -6.50
C TYR A 311 0.96 16.29 -5.62
N PRO A 312 1.72 16.42 -4.50
CA PRO A 312 2.13 17.68 -3.85
C PRO A 312 3.38 18.37 -4.42
N TYR A 313 3.99 17.86 -5.50
CA TYR A 313 5.27 18.36 -6.00
C TYR A 313 5.15 19.46 -7.07
N ALA A 314 4.13 19.40 -7.94
CA ALA A 314 3.88 20.44 -8.95
C ALA A 314 3.28 21.72 -8.33
N SER A 315 3.69 22.88 -8.87
CA SER A 315 3.14 24.17 -8.43
C SER A 315 1.70 24.36 -8.94
N LYS A 316 0.79 24.78 -8.05
CA LYS A 316 -0.61 25.14 -8.39
C LYS A 316 -0.73 26.14 -9.56
N LYS A 317 0.32 26.91 -9.86
CA LYS A 317 0.33 27.91 -10.93
C LYS A 317 0.18 27.32 -12.33
N GLU A 318 0.46 26.04 -12.49
CA GLU A 318 0.39 25.36 -13.79
C GLU A 318 -0.97 24.69 -14.04
N TYR A 319 -1.90 24.74 -13.08
CA TYR A 319 -3.19 24.06 -13.16
C TYR A 319 -4.29 25.01 -13.63
N ASP A 320 -5.22 24.47 -14.42
CA ASP A 320 -6.44 25.20 -14.78
C ASP A 320 -7.37 25.27 -13.56
N ARG A 321 -7.81 26.47 -13.20
CA ARG A 321 -8.67 26.72 -12.03
C ARG A 321 -10.12 26.94 -12.48
N PHE A 322 -11.04 26.16 -11.89
CA PHE A 322 -12.48 26.25 -12.11
C PHE A 322 -13.16 26.63 -10.78
N THR A 323 -14.14 27.53 -10.83
CA THR A 323 -14.91 27.94 -9.65
C THR A 323 -16.37 27.60 -9.86
N VAL A 324 -16.93 26.79 -8.96
CA VAL A 324 -18.33 26.36 -8.96
C VAL A 324 -19.02 27.01 -7.76
N LEU A 325 -20.11 27.71 -8.04
CA LEU A 325 -20.95 28.33 -7.01
C LEU A 325 -22.00 27.34 -6.54
N ILE A 326 -22.05 27.07 -5.25
CA ILE A 326 -23.05 26.20 -4.61
C ILE A 326 -23.91 27.01 -3.64
N ASN A 327 -25.08 26.48 -3.26
CA ASN A 327 -26.06 27.15 -2.39
C ASN A 327 -26.41 28.56 -2.88
N GLU A 328 -26.85 28.68 -4.13
CA GLU A 328 -27.24 29.97 -4.75
C GLU A 328 -26.13 31.05 -4.74
N GLY A 329 -24.86 30.64 -4.62
CA GLY A 329 -23.71 31.54 -4.60
C GLY A 329 -23.21 31.90 -3.20
N GLU A 330 -23.71 31.26 -2.14
CA GLU A 330 -23.21 31.47 -0.77
C GLU A 330 -21.85 30.83 -0.52
N HIS A 331 -21.50 29.77 -1.27
CA HIS A 331 -20.19 29.11 -1.16
C HIS A 331 -19.57 28.86 -2.54
N GLU A 332 -18.24 28.89 -2.56
CA GLU A 332 -17.43 28.59 -3.74
C GLU A 332 -16.68 27.27 -3.52
N LEU A 333 -16.78 26.37 -4.49
CA LEU A 333 -15.88 25.23 -4.64
C LEU A 333 -14.87 25.55 -5.74
N ILE A 334 -13.60 25.27 -5.47
CA ILE A 334 -12.52 25.50 -6.42
C ILE A 334 -11.99 24.14 -6.86
N PHE A 335 -12.05 23.88 -8.16
CA PHE A 335 -11.47 22.70 -8.78
C PHE A 335 -10.21 23.08 -9.55
N TYR A 336 -9.25 22.18 -9.57
CA TYR A 336 -8.05 22.30 -10.38
C TYR A 336 -7.92 21.10 -11.30
N ARG A 337 -7.47 21.35 -12.53
CA ARG A 337 -7.06 20.29 -13.48
C ARG A 337 -5.59 20.45 -13.83
N SER A 338 -4.83 19.37 -13.71
CA SER A 338 -3.42 19.36 -14.15
C SER A 338 -3.35 19.38 -15.67
N ASN A 339 -2.57 20.32 -16.21
CA ASN A 339 -2.30 20.39 -17.65
C ASN A 339 -1.34 19.30 -18.13
N LEU A 340 -0.68 18.57 -17.21
CA LEU A 340 0.23 17.48 -17.53
C LEU A 340 -0.46 16.11 -17.54
N SER A 341 -1.36 15.87 -16.58
CA SER A 341 -1.98 14.56 -16.40
C SER A 341 -3.49 14.53 -16.66
N GLU A 342 -4.12 15.68 -16.84
CA GLU A 342 -5.58 15.85 -16.96
C GLU A 342 -6.36 15.38 -15.72
N ARG A 343 -5.67 15.05 -14.62
CA ARG A 343 -6.28 14.67 -13.34
C ARG A 343 -6.91 15.88 -12.66
N TRP A 344 -7.89 15.63 -11.79
CA TRP A 344 -8.65 16.66 -11.09
C TRP A 344 -8.39 16.64 -9.58
N TRP A 345 -8.52 17.83 -8.98
CA TRP A 345 -8.45 18.06 -7.54
C TRP A 345 -9.49 19.10 -7.13
N ILE A 346 -9.98 19.00 -5.90
CA ILE A 346 -10.81 20.01 -5.24
C ILE A 346 -10.02 20.70 -4.12
N GLU A 347 -10.17 22.02 -4.01
CA GLU A 347 -9.54 22.82 -2.97
C GLU A 347 -10.33 22.78 -1.67
N VAL A 348 -9.68 22.38 -0.58
CA VAL A 348 -10.28 22.46 0.75
C VAL A 348 -10.18 23.90 1.25
N PRO A 349 -11.29 24.54 1.67
CA PRO A 349 -11.26 25.90 2.19
C PRO A 349 -10.56 25.92 3.56
N VAL A 350 -9.28 26.28 3.59
CA VAL A 350 -8.54 26.46 4.85
C VAL A 350 -8.89 27.82 5.46
N LYS A 351 -9.35 27.82 6.71
CA LYS A 351 -9.58 29.08 7.46
C LYS A 351 -8.25 29.82 7.63
N ALA A 352 -8.22 31.10 7.23
CA ALA A 352 -7.05 31.95 7.35
C ALA A 352 -6.52 31.97 8.79
N GLY A 353 -5.26 31.53 8.98
CA GLY A 353 -4.57 31.50 10.28
C GLY A 353 -4.14 30.12 10.78
N ASN A 354 -4.52 29.03 10.11
CA ASN A 354 -4.17 27.66 10.49
C ASN A 354 -3.29 26.97 9.43
N THR A 355 -2.24 27.64 8.96
CA THR A 355 -1.27 27.12 7.99
C THR A 355 -0.16 26.34 8.71
N SER A 356 -0.45 25.12 9.15
CA SER A 356 0.61 24.15 9.47
C SER A 356 1.11 23.48 8.18
N MET A 357 2.34 22.96 8.17
CA MET A 357 2.89 22.23 7.01
C MET A 357 2.01 21.04 6.59
N ASP A 358 1.31 20.42 7.54
CA ASP A 358 0.30 19.38 7.30
C ASP A 358 -0.91 19.89 6.49
N SER A 359 -1.37 21.12 6.75
CA SER A 359 -2.51 21.71 6.03
C SER A 359 -2.20 22.00 4.55
N GLU A 360 -0.93 22.25 4.20
CA GLU A 360 -0.52 22.50 2.81
C GLU A 360 -0.43 21.22 1.98
N ARG A 361 -0.12 20.06 2.60
CA ARG A 361 -0.02 18.73 1.95
C ARG A 361 -1.37 18.10 1.62
N HIS A 362 -2.42 18.50 2.35
CA HIS A 362 -3.80 18.00 2.16
C HIS A 362 -4.77 19.08 1.67
N HIS A 363 -4.22 20.19 1.13
CA HIS A 363 -5.01 21.32 0.65
C HIS A 363 -5.81 20.99 -0.62
N LEU A 364 -5.29 20.07 -1.43
CA LEU A 364 -5.94 19.58 -2.64
C LEU A 364 -6.31 18.11 -2.46
N ILE A 365 -7.61 17.83 -2.48
CA ILE A 365 -8.11 16.46 -2.43
C ILE A 365 -8.30 15.98 -3.88
N PRO A 366 -7.70 14.84 -4.27
CA PRO A 366 -7.97 14.20 -5.55
C PRO A 366 -9.46 13.97 -5.79
N CYS A 367 -9.97 14.33 -6.97
CA CYS A 367 -11.34 14.00 -7.38
C CYS A 367 -11.36 13.50 -8.83
N SER A 368 -12.52 12.96 -9.23
CA SER A 368 -12.82 12.57 -10.60
C SER A 368 -13.40 13.76 -11.39
N TYR A 369 -13.54 13.59 -12.70
CA TYR A 369 -14.31 14.52 -13.52
C TYR A 369 -15.82 14.44 -13.24
N GLU A 370 -16.33 13.30 -12.75
CA GLU A 370 -17.75 13.14 -12.43
C GLU A 370 -18.15 13.89 -11.15
N ASP A 371 -17.18 14.16 -10.28
CA ASP A 371 -17.35 14.99 -9.08
C ASP A 371 -17.44 16.49 -9.38
N TYR A 372 -16.93 16.92 -10.55
CA TYR A 372 -17.05 18.28 -11.08
C TYR A 372 -18.32 18.43 -11.94
#